data_AF-A0A382C3L6-F1
#
_entry.id   AF-A0A382C3L6-F1
#
_cell.length_a   1.000
_cell.length_b   1.000
_cell.length_c   1.000
_cell.angle_alpha   90.00
_cell.angle_beta   90.00
_cell.angle_gamma   90.00
#
_symmetry.space_group_name_H-M   'P 1'
#
loop_
_entity.id
_entity.type
_entity.pdbx_description
1 polymer ?
#
loop_
_entity_poly.entity_id
_entity_poly.type
_entity_poly.pdbx_seq_one_letter_code
_entity_poly.pdbx_strand_id
1 'polypeptide(L)'
;MSTIKPVISERRSSIAWHATLLPPKTSKDIKDIADLEEFVMRKTRTLPSRLLPFRWCFVLLCVTVSIGCGGGGGGGGGGSTPTPTNSAPQITSAATFSLVEGETNIGSVTASDIDNDTLSYSVSGTDASAVIITSSGMLSFVSAPDYETKASYSITVTVSDGTASTTQTITISITSNPELGGNYTNNPDLSGQFLDAVLVNRNPDCRAYAADANVGNYGSTQISDLSNGTSDGTSQVQIDMVIASNWNAATYNYDDVTVTSDASVATHCRIISNMIPNHVFGVAVTGPGGGGWINAIDHSDTETTYIPVGPVRSNIASDTPRNPPTYDFDGILLNGVGIAMDSGFCYNPGVTTGPQRLQSNEAGNTTGCGPRNTWFELPAYSIWHHGTENLHAIFDDYFAHGYVGTYHYHAITHPLQEDNDQTQPPSNGDGSPVIGFAPDGFPIYGHWFFDQNNLLVRAESGYEPYTTDSRTPISSALHGTPPTPWDIANRPGDFASDFGLEMGRYEQDWYFAGTGNLDECNGAVDVNGDYGYYVTDKYPFTPPCTFGDRDPSFGKRTPTLPQ
;
A
#
# COMPACT_ATOMS: atom_id res chain seq x y z
N MET A 1 -65.32 -41.24 4.29
CA MET A 1 -64.77 -41.96 5.47
C MET A 1 -63.37 -41.41 5.72
N SER A 2 -62.97 -40.80 6.83
CA SER A 2 -63.62 -40.38 8.06
C SER A 2 -62.74 -39.30 8.73
N THR A 3 -63.34 -38.22 9.25
CA THR A 3 -63.06 -37.53 10.55
C THR A 3 -61.61 -37.21 10.97
N ILE A 4 -61.14 -35.95 11.04
CA ILE A 4 -61.37 -34.89 12.08
C ILE A 4 -61.26 -35.40 13.54
N LYS A 5 -60.21 -35.01 14.29
CA LYS A 5 -60.27 -34.01 15.40
C LYS A 5 -58.92 -33.73 16.10
N PRO A 6 -58.76 -32.51 16.67
CA PRO A 6 -57.55 -31.97 17.30
C PRO A 6 -57.58 -32.11 18.84
N VAL A 7 -56.47 -31.77 19.51
CA VAL A 7 -56.45 -31.51 20.96
C VAL A 7 -55.79 -30.16 21.25
N ILE A 8 -56.58 -29.27 21.83
CA ILE A 8 -56.22 -28.04 22.56
C ILE A 8 -56.68 -28.27 24.01
N SER A 9 -55.85 -27.93 25.00
CA SER A 9 -56.17 -27.23 26.27
C SER A 9 -55.03 -27.44 27.28
N GLU A 10 -54.63 -26.54 28.19
CA GLU A 10 -54.90 -25.13 28.48
C GLU A 10 -53.91 -24.71 29.60
N ARG A 11 -53.43 -23.45 29.56
CA ARG A 11 -53.24 -22.39 30.61
C ARG A 11 -52.74 -22.79 32.04
N ARG A 12 -52.00 -21.99 32.84
CA ARG A 12 -51.75 -20.53 33.07
C ARG A 12 -50.32 -20.41 33.68
N SER A 13 -49.58 -19.30 33.73
CA SER A 13 -49.87 -17.92 34.19
C SER A 13 -48.64 -17.03 33.85
N SER A 14 -48.75 -16.00 33.00
CA SER A 14 -48.85 -14.56 33.31
C SER A 14 -47.74 -13.95 34.17
N ILE A 15 -46.94 -13.03 33.58
CA ILE A 15 -46.72 -11.63 34.01
C ILE A 15 -46.29 -10.84 32.77
N ALA A 16 -46.96 -9.70 32.56
CA ALA A 16 -46.79 -8.79 31.43
C ALA A 16 -45.88 -7.61 31.83
N TRP A 17 -45.10 -7.09 30.87
CA TRP A 17 -44.69 -5.68 30.84
C TRP A 17 -44.86 -5.16 29.41
N HIS A 18 -45.73 -4.16 29.27
CA HIS A 18 -45.89 -3.35 28.07
C HIS A 18 -44.71 -2.38 27.94
N ALA A 19 -44.10 -2.31 26.76
CA ALA A 19 -43.36 -1.14 26.32
C ALA A 19 -43.76 -0.84 24.88
N THR A 20 -44.52 0.22 24.71
CA THR A 20 -44.97 0.78 23.44
C THR A 20 -43.74 1.30 22.68
N LEU A 21 -43.37 0.66 21.58
CA LEU A 21 -42.32 1.16 20.68
C LEU A 21 -42.90 2.26 19.79
N LEU A 22 -42.37 3.47 19.92
CA LEU A 22 -42.52 4.53 18.91
C LEU A 22 -41.59 4.22 17.72
N PRO A 23 -41.96 4.58 16.48
CA PRO A 23 -41.19 4.25 15.28
C PRO A 23 -39.89 5.08 15.18
N PRO A 24 -38.85 4.58 14.50
CA PRO A 24 -37.58 5.28 14.34
C PRO A 24 -37.73 6.49 13.41
N LYS A 25 -37.16 7.64 13.79
CA LYS A 25 -37.03 8.82 12.94
C LYS A 25 -35.95 8.58 11.87
N THR A 26 -36.25 8.89 10.62
CA THR A 26 -35.32 8.87 9.47
C THR A 26 -34.51 10.18 9.38
N SER A 27 -33.32 10.11 8.76
CA SER A 27 -32.24 11.11 8.69
C SER A 27 -32.55 12.48 8.03
N LYS A 28 -33.82 12.86 7.86
CA LYS A 28 -34.20 14.08 7.13
C LYS A 28 -34.51 15.31 7.99
N ASP A 29 -34.42 15.23 9.32
CA ASP A 29 -34.81 16.33 10.22
C ASP A 29 -33.76 16.66 11.32
N ILE A 30 -32.47 16.56 11.04
CA ILE A 30 -31.42 17.04 11.97
C ILE A 30 -30.85 18.35 11.45
N LYS A 31 -31.23 19.46 12.09
CA LYS A 31 -30.59 20.77 11.96
C LYS A 31 -30.18 21.18 13.37
N ASP A 32 -28.86 21.29 13.58
CA ASP A 32 -28.15 21.91 14.73
C ASP A 32 -27.31 20.96 15.61
N ILE A 33 -26.14 21.49 16.00
CA ILE A 33 -24.92 20.82 16.52
C ILE A 33 -25.05 20.27 17.96
N ALA A 34 -26.20 20.40 18.61
CA ALA A 34 -26.38 20.00 20.01
C ALA A 34 -26.72 18.51 20.25
N ASP A 35 -26.97 17.72 19.20
CA ASP A 35 -27.40 16.31 19.30
C ASP A 35 -26.25 15.28 19.09
N LEU A 36 -25.00 15.72 18.94
CA LEU A 36 -23.84 14.84 18.69
C LEU A 36 -23.22 14.23 19.96
N GLU A 37 -23.47 14.78 21.15
CA GLU A 37 -22.82 14.31 22.38
C GLU A 37 -23.50 13.08 23.04
N GLU A 38 -24.73 12.72 22.64
CA GLU A 38 -25.45 11.60 23.26
C GLU A 38 -25.19 10.24 22.56
N PHE A 39 -24.60 10.24 21.35
CA PHE A 39 -24.37 9.01 20.58
C PHE A 39 -23.04 8.30 20.92
N VAL A 40 -22.06 9.00 21.48
CA VAL A 40 -20.69 8.46 21.68
C VAL A 40 -20.53 7.68 23.00
N MET A 41 -21.49 7.73 23.93
CA MET A 41 -21.35 7.12 25.27
C MET A 41 -22.13 5.81 25.47
N ARG A 42 -22.20 4.93 24.46
CA ARG A 42 -22.75 3.56 24.60
C ARG A 42 -21.94 2.48 23.89
N LYS A 43 -20.69 2.27 24.31
CA LYS A 43 -20.05 0.95 24.21
C LYS A 43 -18.97 0.82 25.28
N THR A 44 -19.35 0.31 26.46
CA THR A 44 -18.56 -0.63 27.29
C THR A 44 -19.24 -0.82 28.67
N ARG A 45 -19.67 -2.05 28.93
CA ARG A 45 -20.06 -2.65 30.23
C ARG A 45 -19.63 -4.13 30.07
N THR A 46 -19.03 -4.89 30.99
CA THR A 46 -19.04 -4.96 32.47
C THR A 46 -18.26 -6.25 32.86
N LEU A 47 -17.32 -6.34 33.84
CA LEU A 47 -17.42 -6.66 35.32
C LEU A 47 -16.10 -7.35 35.80
N PRO A 48 -15.81 -7.61 37.11
CA PRO A 48 -16.08 -6.88 38.35
C PRO A 48 -14.90 -6.73 39.36
N SER A 49 -14.99 -5.67 40.19
CA SER A 49 -14.61 -5.40 41.62
C SER A 49 -13.80 -6.43 42.46
N ARG A 50 -12.89 -6.13 43.41
CA ARG A 50 -12.80 -5.13 44.52
C ARG A 50 -11.32 -5.01 44.98
N LEU A 51 -10.77 -3.87 45.44
CA LEU A 51 -10.69 -3.45 46.87
C LEU A 51 -10.03 -2.05 47.00
N LEU A 52 -10.82 -1.09 47.55
CA LEU A 52 -10.56 0.07 48.44
C LEU A 52 -9.29 0.99 48.37
N PRO A 53 -9.38 2.26 48.82
CA PRO A 53 -8.65 3.41 48.25
C PRO A 53 -7.57 4.02 49.18
N PHE A 54 -6.64 4.77 48.61
CA PHE A 54 -5.79 5.71 49.37
C PHE A 54 -5.80 7.10 48.70
N ARG A 55 -6.29 8.09 49.46
CA ARG A 55 -6.27 9.53 49.15
C ARG A 55 -5.01 10.16 49.75
N TRP A 56 -4.39 11.10 49.04
CA TRP A 56 -3.51 12.16 49.59
C TRP A 56 -3.85 13.46 48.84
N CYS A 57 -4.71 14.34 49.35
CA CYS A 57 -4.51 15.42 50.35
C CYS A 57 -3.47 16.49 49.95
N PHE A 58 -3.97 17.58 49.39
CA PHE A 58 -3.39 18.93 49.41
C PHE A 58 -3.22 19.42 50.86
N VAL A 59 -2.07 20.06 51.17
CA VAL A 59 -1.94 20.92 52.35
C VAL A 59 -1.28 22.24 51.95
N LEU A 60 -2.10 23.28 51.96
CA LEU A 60 -1.73 24.68 52.09
C LEU A 60 -1.42 24.94 53.57
N LEU A 61 -0.30 25.57 53.91
CA LEU A 61 -0.07 26.10 55.26
C LEU A 61 0.35 27.57 55.20
N CYS A 62 -0.53 28.41 55.73
CA CYS A 62 -0.32 29.81 56.04
C CYS A 62 -0.29 29.90 57.58
N VAL A 63 0.75 30.50 58.18
CA VAL A 63 0.76 30.86 59.62
C VAL A 63 1.36 32.26 59.78
N THR A 64 0.66 33.06 60.58
CA THR A 64 0.87 34.48 60.86
C THR A 64 1.86 34.77 61.99
N VAL A 65 2.62 35.85 61.78
CA VAL A 65 3.12 36.93 62.67
C VAL A 65 3.27 36.69 64.18
N SER A 66 4.46 37.03 64.70
CA SER A 66 4.66 37.60 66.04
C SER A 66 5.73 38.71 66.00
N ILE A 67 5.43 39.84 66.65
CA ILE A 67 6.25 41.05 66.78
C ILE A 67 7.26 40.87 67.91
N GLY A 68 8.52 41.27 67.68
CA GLY A 68 9.55 41.45 68.72
C GLY A 68 10.50 42.58 68.32
N CYS A 69 10.59 43.60 69.18
CA CYS A 69 11.38 44.82 69.00
C CYS A 69 12.75 44.71 69.71
N GLY A 70 13.75 45.40 69.17
CA GLY A 70 15.09 45.61 69.74
C GLY A 70 16.19 45.00 68.86
N GLY A 71 17.22 45.67 68.37
CA GLY A 71 17.76 47.00 68.59
C GLY A 71 19.28 46.93 68.38
N GLY A 72 19.82 47.75 67.48
CA GLY A 72 21.22 48.20 67.52
C GLY A 72 22.27 47.48 66.66
N GLY A 73 22.98 48.28 65.87
CA GLY A 73 24.44 48.16 65.71
C GLY A 73 24.95 47.58 64.39
N GLY A 74 25.64 48.41 63.61
CA GLY A 74 26.17 48.06 62.29
C GLY A 74 27.35 47.10 62.28
N GLY A 75 27.68 46.65 61.07
CA GLY A 75 28.87 45.86 60.77
C GLY A 75 28.77 45.27 59.38
N GLY A 76 29.37 45.95 58.39
CA GLY A 76 29.51 45.40 57.04
C GLY A 76 30.27 44.09 57.07
N GLY A 77 29.67 43.06 56.48
CA GLY A 77 30.29 41.77 56.23
C GLY A 77 29.71 41.24 54.93
N GLY A 78 30.49 41.35 53.84
CA GLY A 78 30.12 40.84 52.54
C GLY A 78 29.93 39.33 52.58
N GLY A 79 28.67 38.89 52.60
CA GLY A 79 28.29 37.56 52.18
C GLY A 79 27.91 37.63 50.72
N SER A 80 28.85 37.33 49.83
CA SER A 80 28.54 37.01 48.45
C SER A 80 27.60 35.80 48.44
N THR A 81 26.32 36.00 48.20
CA THR A 81 25.48 34.93 47.64
C THR A 81 26.22 34.43 46.40
N PRO A 82 26.61 33.14 46.30
CA PRO A 82 27.20 32.64 45.07
C PRO A 82 26.19 32.91 43.96
N THR A 83 26.56 33.73 42.99
CA THR A 83 25.82 33.86 41.74
C THR A 83 25.62 32.45 41.17
N PRO A 84 24.43 32.10 40.66
CA PRO A 84 24.26 30.82 39.99
C PRO A 84 25.37 30.68 38.96
N THR A 85 26.12 29.58 39.04
CA THR A 85 27.25 29.32 38.16
C THR A 85 26.66 28.76 36.87
N ASN A 86 26.87 29.47 35.75
CA ASN A 86 26.40 29.07 34.44
C ASN A 86 26.88 27.65 34.09
N SER A 87 25.97 26.80 33.66
CA SER A 87 26.25 25.50 33.08
C SER A 87 26.30 25.64 31.57
N ALA A 88 27.30 25.06 30.90
CA ALA A 88 27.35 25.10 29.44
C ALA A 88 26.21 24.25 28.84
N PRO A 89 25.70 24.61 27.64
CA PRO A 89 24.68 23.82 26.96
C PRO A 89 25.20 22.43 26.61
N GLN A 90 24.31 21.44 26.55
CA GLN A 90 24.63 20.08 26.16
C GLN A 90 23.93 19.73 24.84
N ILE A 91 24.70 19.31 23.84
CA ILE A 91 24.16 18.77 22.58
C ILE A 91 23.68 17.33 22.81
N THR A 92 22.44 17.04 22.43
CA THR A 92 21.75 15.75 22.63
C THR A 92 21.46 14.99 21.32
N SER A 93 21.62 15.63 20.17
CA SER A 93 21.48 14.99 18.86
C SER A 93 22.64 14.03 18.54
N ALA A 94 22.42 13.18 17.53
CA ALA A 94 23.48 12.35 16.96
C ALA A 94 24.61 13.18 16.34
N ALA A 95 25.82 12.63 16.34
CA ALA A 95 27.00 13.21 15.67
C ALA A 95 27.12 12.77 14.20
N THR A 96 26.21 11.94 13.71
CA THR A 96 26.24 11.39 12.35
C THR A 96 24.86 11.47 11.72
N PHE A 97 24.79 11.97 10.49
CA PHE A 97 23.59 12.03 9.66
C PHE A 97 23.86 11.33 8.32
N SER A 98 22.80 10.85 7.68
CA SER A 98 22.84 10.30 6.33
C SER A 98 21.83 11.03 5.47
N LEU A 99 22.23 11.38 4.25
CA LEU A 99 21.40 12.09 3.29
C LEU A 99 21.61 11.50 1.90
N VAL A 100 20.55 11.28 1.14
CA VAL A 100 20.66 10.89 -0.27
C VAL A 100 21.09 12.11 -1.09
N GLU A 101 21.99 11.95 -2.06
CA GLU A 101 22.35 13.07 -2.96
C GLU A 101 21.11 13.65 -3.67
N GLY A 102 21.16 14.94 -4.04
CA GLY A 102 19.98 15.64 -4.55
C GLY A 102 19.07 16.25 -3.47
N GLU A 103 19.12 15.74 -2.23
CA GLU A 103 18.39 16.32 -1.09
C GLU A 103 19.17 17.45 -0.40
N THR A 104 18.48 18.32 0.31
CA THR A 104 19.15 19.41 1.07
C THR A 104 18.90 19.37 2.57
N ASN A 105 17.83 18.73 3.05
CA ASN A 105 17.50 18.72 4.47
C ASN A 105 18.26 17.61 5.22
N ILE A 106 19.24 17.97 6.06
CA ILE A 106 20.08 17.00 6.78
C ILE A 106 19.39 16.50 8.06
N GLY A 107 18.70 17.39 8.77
CA GLY A 107 18.05 17.10 10.05
C GLY A 107 18.20 18.24 11.06
N SER A 108 18.08 17.92 12.35
CA SER A 108 18.16 18.92 13.42
C SER A 108 19.20 18.57 14.48
N VAL A 109 20.00 19.56 14.86
CA VAL A 109 20.85 19.53 16.05
C VAL A 109 20.02 19.99 17.24
N THR A 110 19.92 19.14 18.26
CA THR A 110 19.18 19.45 19.50
C THR A 110 20.16 19.64 20.64
N ALA A 111 19.91 20.65 21.46
CA ALA A 111 20.66 20.91 22.67
C ALA A 111 19.75 21.41 23.80
N SER A 112 20.18 21.19 25.03
CA SER A 112 19.49 21.61 26.25
C SER A 112 20.44 22.33 27.20
N ASP A 113 19.89 23.24 27.97
CA ASP A 113 20.61 23.95 29.02
C ASP A 113 19.88 23.79 30.36
N ILE A 114 20.60 23.45 31.43
CA ILE A 114 20.00 23.15 32.74
C ILE A 114 19.53 24.43 33.46
N ASP A 115 20.14 25.56 33.13
CA ASP A 115 19.77 26.89 33.62
C ASP A 115 18.61 27.48 32.77
N ASN A 116 18.23 26.81 31.68
CA ASN A 116 17.20 27.16 30.70
C ASN A 116 17.50 28.46 29.94
N ASP A 117 18.79 28.72 29.70
CA ASP A 117 19.23 29.86 28.91
C ASP A 117 18.88 29.72 27.43
N THR A 118 18.80 30.87 26.73
CA THR A 118 18.49 30.90 25.29
C THR A 118 19.70 30.46 24.48
N LEU A 119 19.50 29.48 23.59
CA LEU A 119 20.58 28.88 22.82
C LEU A 119 20.74 29.50 21.42
N SER A 120 21.99 29.64 21.01
CA SER A 120 22.40 30.05 19.68
C SER A 120 23.25 28.98 19.03
N TYR A 121 23.08 28.80 17.71
CA TYR A 121 23.73 27.75 16.93
C TYR A 121 24.62 28.38 15.85
N SER A 122 25.79 27.79 15.62
CA SER A 122 26.71 28.18 14.54
C SER A 122 27.48 26.98 14.00
N VAL A 123 27.89 27.06 12.74
CA VAL A 123 28.67 26.02 12.04
C VAL A 123 30.07 26.54 11.70
N SER A 124 31.06 25.65 11.82
CA SER A 124 32.46 25.91 11.46
C SER A 124 33.12 24.63 10.94
N GLY A 125 34.38 24.70 10.52
CA GLY A 125 35.13 23.56 9.97
C GLY A 125 35.23 23.60 8.44
N THR A 126 35.82 22.54 7.88
CA THR A 126 36.20 22.46 6.45
C THR A 126 35.01 22.63 5.52
N ASP A 127 33.86 22.04 5.87
CA ASP A 127 32.67 22.01 5.01
C ASP A 127 31.57 22.98 5.42
N ALA A 128 31.88 23.93 6.33
CA ALA A 128 30.88 24.85 6.87
C ALA A 128 30.21 25.73 5.81
N SER A 129 30.90 26.02 4.69
CA SER A 129 30.32 26.80 3.59
C SER A 129 29.26 26.05 2.78
N ALA A 130 29.19 24.72 2.90
CA ALA A 130 28.22 23.90 2.18
C ALA A 130 26.89 23.79 2.91
N VAL A 131 26.81 24.19 4.19
CA VAL A 131 25.64 23.98 5.06
C VAL A 131 25.18 25.27 5.73
N ILE A 132 23.92 25.29 6.15
CA ILE A 132 23.30 26.34 6.94
C ILE A 132 22.69 25.69 8.20
N ILE A 133 22.82 26.37 9.34
CA ILE A 133 22.08 26.04 10.56
C ILE A 133 21.17 27.21 10.96
N THR A 134 19.91 26.93 11.25
CA THR A 134 18.96 27.94 11.74
C THR A 134 19.13 28.18 13.25
N SER A 135 18.52 29.24 13.77
CA SER A 135 18.46 29.50 15.22
C SER A 135 17.71 28.42 16.01
N SER A 136 16.88 27.61 15.34
CA SER A 136 16.19 26.44 15.94
C SER A 136 16.98 25.14 15.80
N GLY A 137 18.22 25.18 15.30
CA GLY A 137 19.08 24.01 15.14
C GLY A 137 18.79 23.15 13.90
N MET A 138 17.98 23.63 12.95
CA MET A 138 17.73 22.90 11.69
C MET A 138 18.94 23.05 10.76
N LEU A 139 19.46 21.93 10.26
CA LEU A 139 20.66 21.84 9.44
C LEU A 139 20.28 21.43 8.00
N SER A 140 20.76 22.18 7.01
CA SER A 140 20.53 21.89 5.59
C SER A 140 21.74 22.25 4.73
N PHE A 141 21.86 21.67 3.54
CA PHE A 141 22.81 22.11 2.53
C PHE A 141 22.38 23.42 1.87
N VAL A 142 23.36 24.24 1.46
CA VAL A 142 23.16 25.43 0.62
C VAL A 142 22.76 25.03 -0.81
N SER A 143 23.30 23.91 -1.28
CA SER A 143 23.00 23.30 -2.58
C SER A 143 23.08 21.79 -2.42
N ALA A 144 22.19 21.07 -3.08
CA ALA A 144 22.14 19.61 -2.99
C ALA A 144 23.53 19.00 -3.27
N PRO A 145 24.03 18.09 -2.41
CA PRO A 145 25.28 17.41 -2.66
C PRO A 145 25.10 16.39 -3.78
N ASP A 146 26.21 16.08 -4.45
CA ASP A 146 26.39 15.03 -5.46
C ASP A 146 27.36 14.01 -4.85
N TYR A 147 26.98 12.73 -4.83
CA TYR A 147 27.73 11.66 -4.19
C TYR A 147 29.06 11.41 -4.90
N GLU A 148 29.06 11.31 -6.23
CA GLU A 148 30.24 11.09 -7.05
C GLU A 148 31.26 12.21 -6.88
N THR A 149 30.78 13.44 -6.65
CA THR A 149 31.65 14.58 -6.33
C THR A 149 32.21 14.50 -4.91
N LYS A 150 31.36 14.23 -3.90
CA LYS A 150 31.78 14.17 -2.50
C LYS A 150 30.81 13.38 -1.62
N ALA A 151 31.20 12.16 -1.28
CA ALA A 151 30.42 11.21 -0.48
C ALA A 151 30.31 11.53 1.04
N SER A 152 31.06 12.51 1.58
CA SER A 152 30.97 12.85 3.00
C SER A 152 31.40 14.27 3.31
N TYR A 153 30.68 14.92 4.22
CA TYR A 153 30.95 16.25 4.73
C TYR A 153 31.21 16.22 6.23
N SER A 154 32.15 17.05 6.70
CA SER A 154 32.46 17.19 8.12
C SER A 154 32.43 18.64 8.58
N ILE A 155 31.56 18.91 9.55
CA ILE A 155 31.35 20.23 10.15
C ILE A 155 31.48 20.16 11.66
N THR A 156 31.73 21.29 12.31
CA THR A 156 31.67 21.43 13.76
C THR A 156 30.57 22.42 14.13
N VAL A 157 29.54 21.92 14.80
CA VAL A 157 28.46 22.75 15.33
C VAL A 157 28.84 23.24 16.72
N THR A 158 28.64 24.53 16.97
CA THR A 158 28.81 25.17 18.28
C THR A 158 27.46 25.67 18.76
N VAL A 159 27.08 25.28 19.97
CA VAL A 159 25.91 25.77 20.68
C VAL A 159 26.38 26.63 21.84
N SER A 160 25.85 27.85 21.96
CA SER A 160 26.23 28.82 23.00
C SER A 160 25.00 29.38 23.70
N ASP A 161 25.07 29.48 25.03
CA ASP A 161 24.10 30.17 25.89
C ASP A 161 24.41 31.69 26.03
N GLY A 162 25.49 32.17 25.40
CA GLY A 162 25.98 33.55 25.49
C GLY A 162 27.12 33.75 26.50
N THR A 163 27.34 32.82 27.42
CA THR A 163 28.39 32.79 28.44
C THR A 163 29.39 31.65 28.23
N ALA A 164 28.88 30.46 27.93
CA ALA A 164 29.63 29.24 27.64
C ALA A 164 29.13 28.57 26.35
N SER A 165 29.93 27.65 25.81
CA SER A 165 29.61 26.97 24.56
C SER A 165 30.09 25.53 24.54
N THR A 166 29.35 24.68 23.85
CA THR A 166 29.71 23.28 23.57
C THR A 166 29.78 23.04 22.08
N THR A 167 30.74 22.22 21.66
CA THR A 167 30.98 21.89 20.25
C THR A 167 30.81 20.39 20.00
N GLN A 168 30.23 20.03 18.85
CA GLN A 168 30.18 18.65 18.35
C GLN A 168 30.60 18.62 16.88
N THR A 169 31.54 17.74 16.55
CA THR A 169 31.83 17.42 15.15
C THR A 169 30.72 16.52 14.61
N ILE A 170 30.11 16.94 13.51
CA ILE A 170 29.06 16.21 12.80
C ILE A 170 29.63 15.70 11.48
N THR A 171 29.44 14.41 11.24
CA THR A 171 29.73 13.77 9.95
C THR A 171 28.42 13.54 9.21
N ILE A 172 28.33 13.99 7.98
CA ILE A 172 27.19 13.78 7.09
C ILE A 172 27.67 12.86 5.99
N SER A 173 27.13 11.64 5.95
CA SER A 173 27.37 10.70 4.86
C SER A 173 26.35 10.98 3.76
N ILE A 174 26.84 11.16 2.54
CA ILE A 174 25.99 11.18 1.35
C ILE A 174 25.89 9.76 0.85
N THR A 175 24.68 9.28 0.63
CA THR A 175 24.44 8.04 -0.10
C THR A 175 24.16 8.40 -1.56
N SER A 176 24.74 7.62 -2.48
CA SER A 176 24.41 7.76 -3.90
C SER A 176 22.92 7.63 -4.08
N ASN A 177 22.39 8.48 -4.94
CA ASN A 177 21.06 8.38 -5.45
C ASN A 177 21.20 7.52 -6.72
N PRO A 178 20.62 6.32 -6.75
CA PRO A 178 20.54 5.50 -7.95
C PRO A 178 19.67 6.14 -9.06
N GLU A 179 19.47 7.46 -9.04
CA GLU A 179 18.85 8.30 -10.06
C GLU A 179 19.83 9.27 -10.76
N LEU A 180 21.09 9.46 -10.30
CA LEU A 180 22.04 10.44 -10.91
C LEU A 180 23.42 9.89 -11.31
N GLY A 181 23.82 8.70 -10.83
CA GLY A 181 24.94 7.91 -11.37
C GLY A 181 24.72 7.26 -12.75
N GLY A 182 24.88 8.01 -13.85
CA GLY A 182 25.49 7.54 -15.12
C GLY A 182 24.92 6.37 -15.95
N ASN A 183 23.81 5.72 -15.60
CA ASN A 183 23.23 4.59 -16.37
C ASN A 183 21.80 4.83 -16.91
N TYR A 184 21.27 6.06 -16.85
CA TYR A 184 19.83 6.35 -17.09
C TYR A 184 19.47 6.73 -18.53
N THR A 185 19.97 6.02 -19.55
CA THR A 185 19.68 6.41 -20.96
C THR A 185 19.03 5.34 -21.83
N ASN A 186 18.71 4.15 -21.30
CA ASN A 186 18.25 3.03 -22.12
C ASN A 186 16.95 2.40 -21.62
N ASN A 187 15.92 3.22 -21.35
CA ASN A 187 14.57 2.68 -21.25
C ASN A 187 14.13 2.22 -22.65
N PRO A 188 13.88 0.93 -22.89
CA PRO A 188 13.50 0.46 -24.21
C PRO A 188 12.13 1.03 -24.60
N ASP A 189 12.05 1.46 -25.86
CA ASP A 189 10.77 1.79 -26.50
C ASP A 189 9.91 0.52 -26.55
N LEU A 190 8.66 0.62 -26.10
CA LEU A 190 7.70 -0.48 -26.11
C LEU A 190 6.98 -0.61 -27.48
N SER A 191 7.44 0.12 -28.50
CA SER A 191 6.93 0.01 -29.86
C SER A 191 7.31 -1.33 -30.51
N GLY A 192 6.31 -2.17 -30.81
CA GLY A 192 6.50 -3.38 -31.61
C GLY A 192 6.25 -4.74 -30.95
N GLN A 193 5.40 -4.80 -29.91
CA GLN A 193 5.07 -5.97 -29.09
C GLN A 193 6.13 -6.25 -27.99
N PHE A 194 5.65 -6.61 -26.79
CA PHE A 194 6.44 -6.89 -25.58
C PHE A 194 7.31 -8.16 -25.64
N LEU A 195 7.75 -8.57 -26.84
CA LEU A 195 8.82 -9.55 -26.97
C LEU A 195 10.14 -8.79 -26.83
N ASP A 196 10.91 -9.14 -25.81
CA ASP A 196 12.25 -8.59 -25.55
C ASP A 196 12.29 -7.15 -25.03
N ALA A 197 11.25 -6.67 -24.34
CA ALA A 197 11.41 -5.55 -23.41
C ALA A 197 12.22 -6.01 -22.20
N VAL A 198 13.50 -6.30 -22.43
CA VAL A 198 14.53 -6.35 -21.40
C VAL A 198 14.58 -4.94 -20.86
N LEU A 199 13.71 -4.64 -19.91
CA LEU A 199 13.82 -3.45 -19.11
C LEU A 199 15.16 -3.64 -18.38
N VAL A 200 16.20 -3.05 -18.93
CA VAL A 200 17.55 -3.03 -18.33
C VAL A 200 17.63 -1.99 -17.19
N ASN A 201 16.49 -1.40 -16.84
CA ASN A 201 16.37 -0.34 -15.87
C ASN A 201 15.66 -0.82 -14.59
N ARG A 202 16.32 -0.61 -13.46
CA ARG A 202 15.80 -0.85 -12.10
C ARG A 202 15.52 0.45 -11.34
N ASN A 203 15.45 1.58 -12.03
CA ASN A 203 15.24 2.89 -11.44
C ASN A 203 13.95 2.90 -10.59
N PRO A 204 14.08 3.13 -9.27
CA PRO A 204 12.96 3.01 -8.35
C PRO A 204 12.01 4.22 -8.38
N ASP A 205 12.35 5.32 -9.06
CA ASP A 205 11.55 6.54 -9.12
C ASP A 205 10.81 6.68 -10.45
N CYS A 206 9.50 6.92 -10.38
CA CYS A 206 8.68 7.14 -11.56
C CYS A 206 9.15 8.33 -12.41
N ARG A 207 9.86 9.31 -11.84
CA ARG A 207 10.35 10.51 -12.55
C ARG A 207 11.33 10.15 -13.66
N ALA A 208 12.13 9.11 -13.48
CA ALA A 208 13.06 8.66 -14.51
C ALA A 208 12.32 8.17 -15.76
N TYR A 209 11.16 7.54 -15.59
CA TYR A 209 10.35 7.07 -16.71
C TYR A 209 9.69 8.23 -17.46
N ALA A 210 9.31 9.31 -16.76
CA ALA A 210 8.75 10.51 -17.38
C ALA A 210 9.81 11.34 -18.13
N ALA A 211 11.07 11.31 -17.69
CA ALA A 211 12.16 12.15 -18.20
C ALA A 211 13.16 11.40 -19.11
N ASP A 212 12.87 10.15 -19.44
CA ASP A 212 13.76 9.31 -20.27
C ASP A 212 13.79 9.73 -21.75
N ALA A 213 14.50 8.94 -22.55
CA ALA A 213 14.59 9.14 -24.00
C ALA A 213 13.23 8.99 -24.73
N ASN A 214 12.27 8.27 -24.13
CA ASN A 214 10.92 8.09 -24.68
C ASN A 214 9.99 9.25 -24.29
N VAL A 215 10.43 10.16 -23.41
CA VAL A 215 9.66 11.33 -22.94
C VAL A 215 8.33 10.90 -22.35
N GLY A 216 8.35 9.81 -21.56
CA GLY A 216 7.16 9.27 -20.91
C GLY A 216 6.21 8.48 -21.81
N ASN A 217 6.53 8.28 -23.10
CA ASN A 217 5.67 7.49 -23.99
C ASN A 217 6.03 5.99 -23.93
N TYR A 218 5.11 5.21 -23.36
CA TYR A 218 5.24 3.74 -23.24
C TYR A 218 4.10 3.00 -23.96
N GLY A 219 3.44 3.69 -24.90
CA GLY A 219 2.42 3.11 -25.77
C GLY A 219 3.01 2.12 -26.78
N SER A 220 2.12 1.42 -27.49
CA SER A 220 2.50 0.51 -28.57
C SER A 220 1.42 0.43 -29.65
N THR A 221 1.79 -0.03 -30.83
CA THR A 221 0.89 -0.16 -32.00
C THR A 221 0.90 -1.60 -32.50
N GLN A 222 -0.02 -1.93 -33.43
CA GLN A 222 -0.15 -3.29 -33.99
C GLN A 222 -0.53 -4.34 -32.94
N ILE A 223 -1.32 -3.91 -31.96
CA ILE A 223 -1.84 -4.77 -30.91
C ILE A 223 -3.01 -5.57 -31.47
N SER A 224 -3.00 -6.89 -31.27
CA SER A 224 -4.11 -7.75 -31.71
C SER A 224 -4.78 -8.37 -30.50
N ASP A 225 -6.11 -8.25 -30.45
CA ASP A 225 -6.99 -8.93 -29.52
C ASP A 225 -7.67 -10.09 -30.24
N LEU A 226 -7.17 -11.30 -30.03
CA LEU A 226 -7.71 -12.51 -30.66
C LEU A 226 -9.10 -12.88 -30.13
N SER A 227 -9.51 -12.31 -29.00
CA SER A 227 -10.78 -12.65 -28.33
C SER A 227 -12.00 -11.99 -28.97
N ASN A 228 -11.82 -10.81 -29.57
CA ASN A 228 -12.88 -10.08 -30.30
C ASN A 228 -12.55 -9.86 -31.79
N GLY A 229 -11.42 -10.38 -32.27
CA GLY A 229 -11.00 -10.30 -33.66
C GLY A 229 -10.49 -8.91 -34.08
N THR A 230 -10.12 -8.05 -33.12
CA THR A 230 -9.50 -6.77 -33.39
C THR A 230 -8.03 -6.98 -33.75
N SER A 231 -7.63 -6.48 -34.90
CA SER A 231 -6.23 -6.37 -35.32
C SER A 231 -5.84 -4.89 -35.41
N ASP A 232 -4.56 -4.59 -35.23
CA ASP A 232 -3.97 -3.25 -35.35
C ASP A 232 -4.47 -2.20 -34.33
N GLY A 233 -4.78 -2.64 -33.12
CA GLY A 233 -5.04 -1.80 -31.96
C GLY A 233 -3.83 -0.95 -31.54
N THR A 234 -4.10 0.09 -30.76
CA THR A 234 -3.08 0.99 -30.19
C THR A 234 -3.20 1.01 -28.68
N SER A 235 -2.13 0.62 -27.99
CA SER A 235 -1.93 0.90 -26.57
C SER A 235 -1.41 2.33 -26.41
N GLN A 236 -2.08 3.14 -25.61
CA GLN A 236 -1.68 4.51 -25.32
C GLN A 236 -1.26 4.58 -23.86
N VAL A 237 -0.04 5.05 -23.62
CA VAL A 237 0.50 5.27 -22.28
C VAL A 237 1.39 6.51 -22.33
N GLN A 238 1.06 7.50 -21.51
CA GLN A 238 1.87 8.69 -21.30
C GLN A 238 2.14 8.87 -19.81
N ILE A 239 3.40 9.08 -19.45
CA ILE A 239 3.85 9.35 -18.08
C ILE A 239 4.40 10.78 -18.02
N ASP A 240 3.76 11.65 -17.24
CA ASP A 240 4.22 13.02 -17.03
C ASP A 240 4.51 13.28 -15.54
N MET A 241 5.33 14.28 -15.22
CA MET A 241 5.49 14.75 -13.83
C MET A 241 4.48 15.85 -13.49
N VAL A 242 3.93 15.80 -12.27
CA VAL A 242 2.93 16.77 -11.81
C VAL A 242 3.14 17.24 -10.37
N ILE A 243 2.63 18.44 -10.09
CA ILE A 243 2.47 19.01 -8.75
C ILE A 243 1.00 18.86 -8.34
N ALA A 244 0.77 18.04 -7.33
CA ALA A 244 -0.51 17.67 -6.76
C ALA A 244 -0.59 18.26 -5.35
N SER A 245 -1.30 19.37 -5.18
CA SER A 245 -1.41 20.06 -3.89
C SER A 245 -2.81 20.07 -3.30
N ASN A 246 -3.84 19.77 -4.10
CA ASN A 246 -5.25 19.95 -3.73
C ASN A 246 -6.16 18.75 -4.10
N TRP A 247 -5.61 17.58 -4.39
CA TRP A 247 -6.43 16.43 -4.74
C TRP A 247 -7.31 16.00 -3.59
N ASN A 248 -8.54 15.63 -3.94
CA ASN A 248 -9.52 15.15 -2.99
C ASN A 248 -10.11 13.83 -3.49
N ALA A 249 -9.67 12.74 -2.86
CA ALA A 249 -10.17 11.38 -3.08
C ALA A 249 -11.69 11.28 -2.91
N ALA A 250 -12.26 12.00 -1.93
CA ALA A 250 -13.69 11.94 -1.65
C ALA A 250 -14.54 12.58 -2.76
N THR A 251 -13.96 13.45 -3.59
CA THR A 251 -14.65 14.07 -4.72
C THR A 251 -14.13 13.59 -6.08
N TYR A 252 -13.14 12.70 -6.12
CA TYR A 252 -12.45 12.27 -7.36
C TYR A 252 -11.97 13.47 -8.20
N ASN A 253 -11.51 14.55 -7.56
CA ASN A 253 -10.98 15.72 -8.28
C ASN A 253 -9.49 15.51 -8.56
N TYR A 254 -9.20 14.50 -9.38
CA TYR A 254 -7.82 14.15 -9.72
C TYR A 254 -7.23 15.04 -10.82
N ASP A 255 -8.04 15.93 -11.42
CA ASP A 255 -7.61 16.81 -12.51
C ASP A 255 -6.94 18.11 -12.03
N ASP A 256 -6.99 18.42 -10.73
CA ASP A 256 -6.40 19.64 -10.16
C ASP A 256 -4.88 19.49 -9.97
N VAL A 257 -4.17 19.46 -11.11
CA VAL A 257 -2.72 19.26 -11.21
C VAL A 257 -2.06 20.33 -12.04
N THR A 258 -0.79 20.59 -11.74
CA THR A 258 0.09 21.34 -12.63
C THR A 258 1.16 20.42 -13.19
N VAL A 259 1.22 20.26 -14.51
CA VAL A 259 2.32 19.53 -15.18
C VAL A 259 3.62 20.31 -15.00
N THR A 260 4.70 19.61 -14.67
CA THR A 260 6.04 20.17 -14.50
C THR A 260 7.06 19.35 -15.27
N SER A 261 8.13 19.99 -15.74
CA SER A 261 9.32 19.32 -16.26
C SER A 261 10.48 19.31 -15.24
N ASP A 262 10.29 19.98 -14.10
CA ASP A 262 11.27 20.06 -13.02
C ASP A 262 11.00 18.94 -12.02
N ALA A 263 11.87 17.94 -12.03
CA ALA A 263 11.81 16.78 -11.15
C ALA A 263 11.88 17.17 -9.66
N SER A 264 12.54 18.28 -9.32
CA SER A 264 12.74 18.69 -7.92
C SER A 264 11.47 19.19 -7.23
N VAL A 265 10.46 19.59 -8.03
CA VAL A 265 9.16 20.06 -7.53
C VAL A 265 8.02 19.09 -7.80
N ALA A 266 8.29 18.01 -8.54
CA ALA A 266 7.30 16.98 -8.84
C ALA A 266 6.89 16.25 -7.55
N THR A 267 5.58 16.16 -7.32
CA THR A 267 5.01 15.42 -6.18
C THR A 267 4.56 14.02 -6.59
N HIS A 268 4.20 13.85 -7.86
CA HIS A 268 3.71 12.60 -8.42
C HIS A 268 4.16 12.48 -9.88
N CYS A 269 4.22 11.26 -10.38
CA CYS A 269 4.08 10.99 -11.81
C CYS A 269 2.63 10.65 -12.12
N ARG A 270 2.14 11.07 -13.28
CA ARG A 270 0.80 10.81 -13.77
C ARG A 270 0.89 9.89 -14.97
N ILE A 271 0.33 8.69 -14.85
CA ILE A 271 0.12 7.77 -15.97
C ILE A 271 -1.27 8.02 -16.55
N ILE A 272 -1.34 8.38 -17.82
CA ILE A 272 -2.57 8.42 -18.62
C ILE A 272 -2.52 7.25 -19.59
N SER A 273 -3.51 6.35 -19.52
CA SER A 273 -3.56 5.18 -20.41
C SER A 273 -4.96 4.83 -20.88
N ASN A 274 -5.07 4.30 -22.10
CA ASN A 274 -6.31 3.66 -22.55
C ASN A 274 -6.45 2.21 -22.06
N MET A 275 -5.56 1.76 -21.17
CA MET A 275 -5.55 0.44 -20.54
C MET A 275 -5.52 -0.74 -21.50
N ILE A 276 -5.13 -0.53 -22.77
CA ILE A 276 -4.94 -1.63 -23.71
C ILE A 276 -3.54 -2.20 -23.50
N PRO A 277 -3.39 -3.51 -23.23
CA PRO A 277 -2.08 -4.12 -23.12
C PRO A 277 -1.28 -3.95 -24.41
N ASN A 278 0.02 -3.76 -24.27
CA ASN A 278 0.95 -3.49 -25.36
C ASN A 278 1.60 -4.76 -25.98
N HIS A 279 0.91 -5.89 -25.90
CA HIS A 279 1.35 -7.17 -26.46
C HIS A 279 0.17 -7.84 -27.19
N VAL A 280 0.42 -8.92 -27.94
CA VAL A 280 -0.68 -9.70 -28.52
C VAL A 280 -1.39 -10.43 -27.39
N PHE A 281 -2.70 -10.28 -27.29
CA PHE A 281 -3.47 -10.88 -26.22
C PHE A 281 -4.79 -11.48 -26.73
N GLY A 282 -5.44 -12.23 -25.84
CA GLY A 282 -6.60 -13.05 -26.11
C GLY A 282 -6.21 -14.42 -26.65
N VAL A 283 -6.93 -15.46 -26.22
CA VAL A 283 -6.99 -16.73 -26.93
C VAL A 283 -8.17 -16.69 -27.91
N ALA A 284 -8.09 -17.40 -29.04
CA ALA A 284 -9.26 -17.62 -29.88
C ALA A 284 -10.34 -18.31 -29.04
N VAL A 285 -11.40 -17.56 -28.68
CA VAL A 285 -12.46 -18.02 -27.78
C VAL A 285 -13.10 -19.28 -28.34
N THR A 286 -12.70 -20.42 -27.83
CA THR A 286 -13.27 -21.74 -28.17
C THR A 286 -13.81 -22.44 -26.93
N GLY A 287 -14.37 -21.65 -25.99
CA GLY A 287 -15.19 -22.21 -24.91
C GLY A 287 -16.38 -22.99 -25.50
N PRO A 288 -16.84 -24.09 -24.85
CA PRO A 288 -17.94 -24.90 -25.31
C PRO A 288 -19.24 -24.09 -25.34
N GLY A 289 -19.58 -23.55 -26.52
CA GLY A 289 -20.83 -22.83 -26.77
C GLY A 289 -20.72 -21.44 -27.37
N GLY A 290 -19.51 -20.88 -27.57
CA GLY A 290 -19.30 -19.65 -28.36
C GLY A 290 -20.04 -18.39 -27.87
N GLY A 291 -20.46 -18.34 -26.60
CA GLY A 291 -21.26 -17.25 -26.04
C GLY A 291 -20.69 -16.66 -24.74
N GLY A 292 -20.14 -15.45 -24.85
CA GLY A 292 -20.44 -14.30 -23.98
C GLY A 292 -19.94 -14.29 -22.52
N TRP A 293 -18.64 -14.05 -22.34
CA TRP A 293 -18.08 -13.48 -21.11
C TRP A 293 -17.22 -12.23 -21.36
N ILE A 294 -16.65 -12.16 -22.56
CA ILE A 294 -15.88 -11.02 -23.04
C ILE A 294 -16.87 -10.02 -23.64
N ASN A 295 -16.97 -8.84 -23.03
CA ASN A 295 -17.63 -7.72 -23.66
C ASN A 295 -16.64 -7.06 -24.62
N ALA A 296 -17.13 -6.48 -25.72
CA ALA A 296 -16.32 -5.53 -26.48
C ALA A 296 -15.84 -4.44 -25.50
N ILE A 297 -14.54 -4.18 -25.50
CA ILE A 297 -13.95 -3.15 -24.64
C ILE A 297 -14.08 -1.82 -25.36
N ASP A 298 -14.47 -0.80 -24.61
CA ASP A 298 -14.44 0.56 -25.13
C ASP A 298 -12.99 1.06 -25.16
N HIS A 299 -12.38 1.01 -26.34
CA HIS A 299 -11.01 1.50 -26.55
C HIS A 299 -10.91 3.04 -26.54
N SER A 300 -11.99 3.76 -26.24
CA SER A 300 -12.00 5.23 -26.11
C SER A 300 -11.90 5.72 -24.67
N ASP A 301 -12.07 4.85 -23.67
CA ASP A 301 -11.88 5.22 -22.27
C ASP A 301 -10.38 5.37 -21.96
N THR A 302 -10.04 6.42 -21.21
CA THR A 302 -8.69 6.65 -20.69
C THR A 302 -8.75 6.79 -19.18
N GLU A 303 -7.81 6.16 -18.51
CA GLU A 303 -7.67 6.18 -17.07
C GLU A 303 -6.41 6.95 -16.68
N THR A 304 -6.53 7.68 -15.58
CA THR A 304 -5.41 8.41 -14.98
C THR A 304 -5.08 7.82 -13.63
N THR A 305 -3.80 7.48 -13.42
CA THR A 305 -3.27 6.97 -12.15
C THR A 305 -2.07 7.80 -11.75
N TYR A 306 -1.97 8.15 -10.47
CA TYR A 306 -0.92 8.99 -9.93
C TYR A 306 -0.02 8.21 -9.00
N ILE A 307 1.27 8.23 -9.29
CA ILE A 307 2.32 7.53 -8.55
C ILE A 307 3.01 8.57 -7.67
N PRO A 308 2.95 8.46 -6.32
CA PRO A 308 3.69 9.34 -5.43
C PRO A 308 5.20 9.31 -5.70
N VAL A 309 5.84 10.48 -5.70
CA VAL A 309 7.30 10.61 -5.77
C VAL A 309 7.87 10.61 -4.34
N GLY A 310 9.04 9.98 -4.16
CA GLY A 310 9.71 9.91 -2.87
C GLY A 310 8.91 9.13 -1.82
N PRO A 311 8.50 7.88 -2.11
CA PRO A 311 7.67 7.10 -1.21
C PRO A 311 8.37 6.88 0.14
N VAL A 312 7.63 7.00 1.23
CA VAL A 312 8.15 6.80 2.60
C VAL A 312 7.64 5.47 3.14
N ARG A 313 8.58 4.56 3.43
CA ARG A 313 8.25 3.26 4.01
C ARG A 313 7.85 3.43 5.47
N SER A 314 6.66 2.97 5.84
CA SER A 314 6.24 2.84 7.23
C SER A 314 6.60 1.46 7.79
N ASN A 315 6.29 1.24 9.07
CA ASN A 315 6.42 -0.08 9.72
C ASN A 315 5.08 -0.79 9.87
N ILE A 316 4.02 -0.30 9.22
CA ILE A 316 2.67 -0.83 9.32
C ILE A 316 2.18 -1.13 7.91
N ALA A 317 1.94 -2.40 7.61
CA ALA A 317 1.31 -2.80 6.37
C ALA A 317 -0.14 -2.27 6.31
N SER A 318 -0.52 -1.74 5.16
CA SER A 318 -1.87 -1.33 4.81
C SER A 318 -2.38 -2.23 3.68
N ASP A 319 -3.34 -3.09 3.99
CA ASP A 319 -3.93 -4.00 3.02
C ASP A 319 -4.59 -3.27 1.84
N THR A 320 -4.48 -3.84 0.64
CA THR A 320 -5.34 -3.44 -0.47
C THR A 320 -6.78 -3.77 -0.09
N PRO A 321 -7.74 -2.82 -0.19
CA PRO A 321 -9.14 -3.10 0.11
C PRO A 321 -9.76 -4.14 -0.84
N ARG A 322 -9.84 -5.40 -0.41
CA ARG A 322 -10.49 -6.50 -1.16
C ARG A 322 -11.98 -6.60 -0.87
N ASN A 323 -12.67 -5.46 -1.03
CA ASN A 323 -14.08 -5.31 -0.69
C ASN A 323 -14.85 -4.87 -1.93
N PRO A 324 -15.31 -5.82 -2.78
CA PRO A 324 -16.19 -5.50 -3.88
C PRO A 324 -17.42 -4.75 -3.37
N PRO A 325 -17.89 -3.69 -4.06
CA PRO A 325 -17.66 -3.44 -5.48
C PRO A 325 -16.51 -2.47 -5.78
N THR A 326 -15.69 -2.10 -4.80
CA THR A 326 -14.58 -1.16 -4.99
C THR A 326 -13.49 -1.86 -5.80
N TYR A 327 -13.11 -1.25 -6.93
CA TYR A 327 -12.11 -1.80 -7.83
C TYR A 327 -10.81 -1.05 -7.60
N ASP A 328 -9.92 -1.63 -6.79
CA ASP A 328 -8.66 -1.02 -6.42
C ASP A 328 -7.51 -1.78 -7.09
N PHE A 329 -6.61 -1.05 -7.73
CA PHE A 329 -5.38 -1.63 -8.24
C PHE A 329 -4.36 -1.86 -7.13
N ASP A 330 -3.74 -3.05 -7.12
CA ASP A 330 -2.56 -3.39 -6.34
C ASP A 330 -1.29 -2.76 -6.94
N GLY A 331 -1.35 -2.37 -8.21
CA GLY A 331 -0.28 -1.68 -8.92
C GLY A 331 -0.69 -1.24 -10.32
N ILE A 332 0.11 -0.37 -10.91
CA ILE A 332 -0.04 0.06 -12.31
C ILE A 332 1.25 -0.26 -13.04
N LEU A 333 1.16 -0.99 -14.15
CA LEU A 333 2.32 -1.35 -14.95
C LEU A 333 2.72 -0.20 -15.88
N LEU A 334 3.99 -0.22 -16.32
CA LEU A 334 4.52 0.75 -17.28
C LEU A 334 3.80 0.69 -18.64
N ASN A 335 3.10 -0.40 -18.94
CA ASN A 335 2.23 -0.50 -20.11
C ASN A 335 0.83 0.10 -19.90
N GLY A 336 0.59 0.78 -18.78
CA GLY A 336 -0.65 1.48 -18.47
C GLY A 336 -1.81 0.58 -18.04
N VAL A 337 -1.59 -0.72 -17.85
CA VAL A 337 -2.60 -1.67 -17.40
C VAL A 337 -2.45 -1.93 -15.90
N GLY A 338 -3.58 -1.90 -15.19
CA GLY A 338 -3.60 -2.12 -13.74
C GLY A 338 -3.49 -3.60 -13.37
N ILE A 339 -2.90 -3.84 -12.19
CA ILE A 339 -2.91 -5.12 -11.50
C ILE A 339 -4.05 -5.08 -10.49
N ALA A 340 -4.95 -6.05 -10.54
CA ALA A 340 -5.97 -6.29 -9.52
C ALA A 340 -5.98 -7.77 -9.19
N MET A 341 -5.35 -8.15 -8.07
CA MET A 341 -5.27 -9.53 -7.60
C MET A 341 -6.60 -10.03 -7.02
N ASP A 342 -7.48 -9.11 -6.60
CA ASP A 342 -8.81 -9.45 -6.09
C ASP A 342 -9.66 -10.05 -7.22
N SER A 343 -10.08 -11.30 -7.03
CA SER A 343 -10.89 -11.96 -8.05
C SER A 343 -12.35 -11.51 -7.93
N GLY A 344 -12.96 -11.29 -9.08
CA GLY A 344 -14.41 -11.12 -9.15
C GLY A 344 -15.19 -12.40 -8.76
N PHE A 345 -14.50 -13.51 -8.49
CA PHE A 345 -15.05 -14.83 -8.20
C PHE A 345 -15.06 -15.12 -6.71
N CYS A 346 -16.20 -15.57 -6.21
CA CYS A 346 -16.31 -15.98 -4.83
C CYS A 346 -17.06 -17.31 -4.71
N TYR A 347 -16.90 -17.96 -3.57
CA TYR A 347 -17.72 -19.10 -3.20
C TYR A 347 -19.18 -18.68 -2.94
N ASN A 348 -20.07 -19.09 -3.84
CA ASN A 348 -21.50 -18.86 -3.79
C ASN A 348 -22.21 -20.00 -4.56
N PRO A 349 -22.43 -21.16 -3.90
CA PRO A 349 -22.93 -22.36 -4.54
C PRO A 349 -24.43 -22.27 -4.83
N GLY A 350 -24.85 -22.93 -5.91
CA GLY A 350 -26.27 -23.12 -6.22
C GLY A 350 -26.95 -21.96 -6.96
N VAL A 351 -26.18 -21.02 -7.52
CA VAL A 351 -26.72 -20.01 -8.43
C VAL A 351 -26.99 -20.66 -9.79
N THR A 352 -28.22 -21.12 -9.99
CA THR A 352 -28.63 -21.85 -11.21
C THR A 352 -29.54 -21.04 -12.14
N THR A 353 -29.79 -19.77 -11.82
CA THR A 353 -30.71 -18.90 -12.57
C THR A 353 -30.07 -17.55 -12.85
N GLY A 354 -30.38 -16.95 -14.01
CA GLY A 354 -29.80 -15.67 -14.45
C GLY A 354 -28.94 -15.86 -15.70
N PRO A 355 -28.28 -14.78 -16.18
CA PRO A 355 -27.28 -14.90 -17.25
C PRO A 355 -26.28 -16.00 -16.93
N GLN A 356 -25.91 -16.81 -17.93
CA GLN A 356 -24.94 -17.91 -17.73
C GLN A 356 -23.67 -17.45 -17.04
N ARG A 357 -23.28 -16.18 -17.27
CA ARG A 357 -22.12 -15.55 -16.64
C ARG A 357 -22.19 -15.32 -15.11
N LEU A 358 -23.37 -15.42 -14.54
CA LEU A 358 -23.62 -15.21 -13.11
C LEU A 358 -24.05 -16.51 -12.44
N GLN A 359 -23.95 -17.65 -13.13
CA GLN A 359 -24.27 -18.95 -12.55
C GLN A 359 -23.04 -19.53 -11.86
N SER A 360 -23.25 -20.38 -10.86
CA SER A 360 -22.15 -21.06 -10.18
C SER A 360 -21.57 -22.13 -11.10
N ASN A 361 -20.24 -22.24 -11.12
CA ASN A 361 -19.54 -23.38 -11.72
C ASN A 361 -19.63 -24.63 -10.82
N GLU A 362 -19.02 -25.74 -11.24
CA GLU A 362 -19.04 -27.00 -10.48
C GLU A 362 -18.35 -26.89 -9.10
N ALA A 363 -17.41 -25.95 -8.92
CA ALA A 363 -16.79 -25.66 -7.63
C ALA A 363 -17.71 -24.87 -6.68
N GLY A 364 -18.86 -24.41 -7.15
CA GLY A 364 -19.75 -23.54 -6.41
C GLY A 364 -19.29 -22.08 -6.39
N ASN A 365 -18.38 -21.66 -7.27
CA ASN A 365 -17.94 -20.27 -7.38
C ASN A 365 -18.75 -19.53 -8.45
N THR A 366 -18.99 -18.24 -8.24
CA THR A 366 -19.66 -17.37 -9.22
C THR A 366 -19.07 -15.96 -9.19
N THR A 367 -19.40 -15.14 -10.19
CA THR A 367 -18.98 -13.74 -10.23
C THR A 367 -19.99 -12.82 -9.55
N GLY A 368 -19.54 -11.63 -9.12
CA GLY A 368 -20.46 -10.56 -8.72
C GLY A 368 -21.21 -10.84 -7.41
N CYS A 369 -20.61 -11.62 -6.51
CA CYS A 369 -21.25 -12.02 -5.28
C CYS A 369 -21.45 -10.91 -4.24
N GLY A 370 -20.88 -9.72 -4.48
CA GLY A 370 -21.01 -8.54 -3.64
C GLY A 370 -20.24 -8.61 -2.31
N PRO A 371 -20.30 -7.51 -1.52
CA PRO A 371 -19.45 -7.28 -0.33
C PRO A 371 -19.69 -8.23 0.85
N ARG A 372 -20.74 -9.07 0.80
CA ARG A 372 -21.09 -9.99 1.89
C ARG A 372 -20.51 -11.38 1.72
N ASN A 373 -19.76 -11.61 0.65
CA ASN A 373 -18.96 -12.81 0.50
C ASN A 373 -17.58 -12.60 1.09
N THR A 374 -17.00 -13.70 1.55
CA THR A 374 -15.78 -13.69 2.37
C THR A 374 -14.75 -14.71 1.90
N TRP A 375 -15.04 -15.41 0.81
CA TRP A 375 -14.22 -16.47 0.26
C TRP A 375 -14.03 -16.19 -1.22
N PHE A 376 -12.96 -15.46 -1.52
CA PHE A 376 -12.61 -15.04 -2.88
C PHE A 376 -11.59 -16.02 -3.44
N GLU A 377 -11.91 -16.56 -4.61
CA GLU A 377 -11.05 -17.53 -5.28
C GLU A 377 -9.80 -16.81 -5.81
N LEU A 378 -8.63 -17.43 -5.74
CA LEU A 378 -7.45 -16.88 -6.36
C LEU A 378 -7.56 -17.01 -7.88
N PRO A 379 -7.47 -15.92 -8.66
CA PRO A 379 -7.67 -15.97 -10.11
C PRO A 379 -6.67 -16.91 -10.80
N ALA A 380 -5.41 -16.85 -10.36
CA ALA A 380 -4.32 -17.68 -10.86
C ALA A 380 -4.27 -19.09 -10.25
N TYR A 381 -5.15 -19.48 -9.32
CA TYR A 381 -5.24 -20.89 -8.89
C TYR A 381 -5.58 -21.81 -10.08
N SER A 382 -6.30 -21.28 -11.07
CA SER A 382 -6.63 -21.98 -12.32
C SER A 382 -5.39 -22.46 -13.09
N ILE A 383 -4.23 -21.79 -13.00
CA ILE A 383 -3.08 -22.09 -13.87
C ILE A 383 -2.22 -23.25 -13.36
N TRP A 384 -2.26 -23.51 -12.04
CA TRP A 384 -1.45 -24.55 -11.39
C TRP A 384 -2.14 -25.93 -11.36
N HIS A 385 -3.38 -26.03 -11.87
CA HIS A 385 -4.12 -27.28 -11.98
C HIS A 385 -4.54 -27.58 -13.42
N HIS A 386 -4.15 -28.75 -13.93
CA HIS A 386 -4.60 -29.26 -15.22
C HIS A 386 -6.10 -29.62 -15.15
N GLY A 387 -6.94 -29.11 -16.06
CA GLY A 387 -8.39 -29.37 -16.12
C GLY A 387 -9.28 -28.13 -15.91
N THR A 388 -8.66 -26.98 -15.62
CA THR A 388 -9.31 -25.71 -15.30
C THR A 388 -9.75 -24.89 -16.51
N GLU A 389 -9.48 -25.38 -17.72
CA GLU A 389 -9.96 -24.82 -18.99
C GLU A 389 -11.49 -24.62 -19.07
N ASN A 390 -12.25 -25.12 -18.09
CA ASN A 390 -13.71 -24.94 -17.98
C ASN A 390 -14.15 -23.86 -16.97
N LEU A 391 -13.24 -23.20 -16.24
CA LEU A 391 -13.56 -22.03 -15.38
C LEU A 391 -13.39 -20.74 -16.18
N HIS A 392 -14.39 -20.42 -16.99
CA HIS A 392 -14.36 -19.35 -17.99
C HIS A 392 -14.35 -17.91 -17.42
N ALA A 393 -13.31 -17.51 -16.71
CA ALA A 393 -12.70 -16.20 -16.98
C ALA A 393 -11.65 -16.46 -18.05
N ILE A 394 -11.93 -16.07 -19.29
CA ILE A 394 -10.99 -16.23 -20.39
C ILE A 394 -9.90 -15.19 -20.18
N PHE A 395 -8.91 -15.54 -19.37
CA PHE A 395 -7.63 -14.89 -19.36
C PHE A 395 -6.97 -15.09 -20.72
N ASP A 396 -6.27 -14.07 -21.20
CA ASP A 396 -5.32 -14.27 -22.29
C ASP A 396 -4.15 -15.17 -21.81
N ASP A 397 -3.25 -15.51 -22.74
CA ASP A 397 -2.02 -16.25 -22.45
C ASP A 397 -1.12 -15.54 -21.42
N TYR A 398 -1.50 -14.31 -21.03
CA TYR A 398 -0.77 -13.39 -20.18
C TYR A 398 -1.54 -12.95 -18.91
N PHE A 399 -2.62 -13.66 -18.56
CA PHE A 399 -3.48 -13.43 -17.39
C PHE A 399 -4.16 -12.06 -17.31
N ALA A 400 -4.15 -11.30 -18.40
CA ALA A 400 -5.03 -10.17 -18.58
C ALA A 400 -6.40 -10.62 -19.10
N HIS A 401 -7.43 -9.86 -18.78
CA HIS A 401 -8.72 -9.97 -19.44
C HIS A 401 -9.46 -8.64 -19.31
N GLY A 402 -10.46 -8.47 -20.16
CA GLY A 402 -11.36 -7.34 -20.09
C GLY A 402 -12.50 -7.57 -19.12
N TYR A 403 -12.68 -6.67 -18.16
CA TYR A 403 -13.93 -6.58 -17.40
C TYR A 403 -14.55 -5.21 -17.64
N VAL A 404 -15.63 -5.18 -18.42
CA VAL A 404 -16.47 -3.99 -18.67
C VAL A 404 -15.60 -2.75 -18.95
N GLY A 405 -15.07 -2.57 -20.16
CA GLY A 405 -14.44 -1.30 -20.53
C GLY A 405 -12.94 -1.12 -20.21
N THR A 406 -12.32 -1.95 -19.37
CA THR A 406 -10.86 -1.87 -19.10
C THR A 406 -10.20 -3.24 -19.02
N TYR A 407 -8.94 -3.37 -19.48
CA TYR A 407 -8.12 -4.55 -19.19
C TYR A 407 -7.44 -4.43 -17.84
N HIS A 408 -7.18 -5.58 -17.23
CA HIS A 408 -6.36 -5.69 -16.03
C HIS A 408 -5.75 -7.08 -15.90
N TYR A 409 -4.67 -7.14 -15.12
CA TYR A 409 -3.99 -8.38 -14.76
C TYR A 409 -4.39 -8.84 -13.37
N HIS A 410 -4.66 -10.13 -13.24
CA HIS A 410 -4.85 -10.77 -11.92
C HIS A 410 -3.57 -11.38 -11.35
N ALA A 411 -2.65 -11.68 -12.24
CA ALA A 411 -1.29 -12.11 -11.99
C ALA A 411 -0.45 -11.65 -13.18
N ILE A 412 0.86 -11.56 -13.00
CA ILE A 412 1.75 -11.25 -14.11
C ILE A 412 2.21 -12.54 -14.75
N THR A 413 2.16 -12.58 -16.07
CA THR A 413 2.88 -13.59 -16.84
C THR A 413 4.24 -13.14 -17.29
N HIS A 414 5.11 -14.14 -17.30
CA HIS A 414 6.44 -14.30 -17.86
C HIS A 414 7.01 -13.28 -18.88
N PRO A 415 6.32 -12.70 -19.88
CA PRO A 415 6.98 -11.77 -20.82
C PRO A 415 7.42 -10.40 -20.26
N LEU A 416 6.98 -9.95 -19.08
CA LEU A 416 7.45 -8.64 -18.57
C LEU A 416 8.93 -8.62 -18.14
N GLN A 417 9.63 -9.77 -18.17
CA GLN A 417 10.85 -10.00 -17.37
C GLN A 417 11.97 -10.81 -18.06
N GLU A 418 11.90 -11.02 -19.38
CA GLU A 418 12.88 -11.74 -20.25
C GLU A 418 12.79 -13.28 -20.29
N ASP A 419 12.69 -13.83 -21.51
CA ASP A 419 12.77 -15.24 -21.94
C ASP A 419 11.64 -16.18 -21.51
N ASN A 420 11.36 -17.16 -22.38
CA ASN A 420 10.23 -18.10 -22.29
C ASN A 420 10.28 -19.05 -21.07
N ASP A 421 11.26 -18.90 -20.18
CA ASP A 421 11.52 -19.71 -18.99
C ASP A 421 11.98 -18.84 -17.80
N GLN A 422 11.04 -18.52 -16.90
CA GLN A 422 11.28 -17.74 -15.68
C GLN A 422 11.73 -18.60 -14.48
N THR A 423 12.06 -19.88 -14.70
CA THR A 423 12.64 -20.72 -13.64
C THR A 423 14.12 -20.41 -13.41
N GLN A 424 14.74 -19.67 -14.34
CA GLN A 424 16.14 -19.25 -14.29
C GLN A 424 16.26 -17.73 -14.11
N PRO A 425 17.37 -17.24 -13.55
CA PRO A 425 17.65 -15.81 -13.50
C PRO A 425 17.76 -15.21 -14.90
N PRO A 426 17.54 -13.88 -15.05
CA PRO A 426 17.72 -13.16 -16.30
C PRO A 426 19.07 -13.48 -16.96
N SER A 427 19.08 -13.59 -18.29
CA SER A 427 20.24 -14.06 -19.05
C SER A 427 21.40 -13.06 -19.03
N ASN A 428 21.09 -11.78 -18.80
CA ASN A 428 22.05 -10.70 -18.58
C ASN A 428 22.76 -10.79 -17.21
N GLY A 429 22.28 -11.63 -16.29
CA GLY A 429 22.82 -11.78 -14.93
C GLY A 429 22.44 -10.65 -13.98
N ASP A 430 21.52 -9.78 -14.38
CA ASP A 430 21.01 -8.67 -13.57
C ASP A 430 19.75 -9.06 -12.78
N GLY A 431 19.34 -8.21 -11.85
CA GLY A 431 18.04 -8.30 -11.19
C GLY A 431 16.92 -7.95 -12.15
N SER A 432 15.70 -8.35 -11.82
CA SER A 432 14.53 -8.02 -12.61
C SER A 432 14.26 -6.51 -12.64
N PRO A 433 13.76 -6.00 -13.76
CA PRO A 433 13.37 -4.60 -13.91
C PRO A 433 12.23 -4.15 -13.02
N VAL A 434 12.08 -2.83 -12.91
CA VAL A 434 10.80 -2.23 -12.55
C VAL A 434 9.82 -2.40 -13.71
N ILE A 435 8.69 -3.02 -13.42
CA ILE A 435 7.61 -3.28 -14.38
C ILE A 435 6.40 -2.37 -14.15
N GLY A 436 6.35 -1.72 -12.99
CA GLY A 436 5.26 -0.85 -12.58
C GLY A 436 5.49 -0.23 -11.21
N PHE A 437 4.46 0.40 -10.67
CA PHE A 437 4.49 1.05 -9.36
C PHE A 437 3.27 0.67 -8.53
N ALA A 438 3.49 0.52 -7.24
CA ALA A 438 2.43 0.28 -6.26
C ALA A 438 1.74 1.61 -5.88
N PRO A 439 0.55 1.54 -5.24
CA PRO A 439 -0.20 2.72 -4.84
C PRO A 439 0.52 3.70 -3.94
N ASP A 440 1.50 3.23 -3.18
CA ASP A 440 2.29 4.05 -2.29
C ASP A 440 3.54 4.69 -2.93
N GLY A 441 3.75 4.46 -4.23
CA GLY A 441 4.84 5.03 -5.01
C GLY A 441 6.09 4.14 -5.08
N PHE A 442 6.18 3.05 -4.32
CA PHE A 442 7.30 2.13 -4.45
C PHE A 442 7.23 1.34 -5.76
N PRO A 443 8.39 1.01 -6.36
CA PRO A 443 8.46 0.23 -7.59
C PRO A 443 7.99 -1.21 -7.36
N ILE A 444 7.40 -1.79 -8.39
CA ILE A 444 7.11 -3.22 -8.52
C ILE A 444 8.13 -3.79 -9.49
N TYR A 445 8.88 -4.78 -9.03
CA TYR A 445 9.91 -5.51 -9.75
C TYR A 445 9.44 -6.90 -10.16
N GLY A 446 10.21 -7.51 -11.07
CA GLY A 446 10.06 -8.92 -11.42
C GLY A 446 10.52 -9.93 -10.37
N HIS A 447 10.73 -11.18 -10.79
CA HIS A 447 11.02 -12.30 -9.91
C HIS A 447 12.44 -12.38 -9.35
N TRP A 448 13.37 -11.51 -9.72
CA TRP A 448 14.78 -11.64 -9.35
C TRP A 448 15.35 -10.36 -8.78
N PHE A 449 16.16 -10.46 -7.73
CA PHE A 449 16.82 -9.30 -7.14
C PHE A 449 18.11 -9.68 -6.42
N PHE A 450 18.98 -8.69 -6.19
CA PHE A 450 20.16 -8.88 -5.36
C PHE A 450 19.79 -8.66 -3.89
N ASP A 451 19.96 -9.68 -3.06
CA ASP A 451 19.73 -9.58 -1.63
C ASP A 451 20.82 -8.73 -0.92
N GLN A 452 20.67 -8.51 0.38
CA GLN A 452 21.64 -7.78 1.20
C GLN A 452 23.03 -8.43 1.27
N ASN A 453 23.17 -9.70 0.84
CA ASN A 453 24.45 -10.41 0.74
C ASN A 453 25.06 -10.30 -0.67
N ASN A 454 24.46 -9.50 -1.56
CA ASN A 454 24.84 -9.35 -2.96
C ASN A 454 24.73 -10.68 -3.75
N LEU A 455 23.73 -11.50 -3.44
CA LEU A 455 23.39 -12.70 -4.19
C LEU A 455 22.14 -12.44 -5.03
N LEU A 456 22.21 -12.80 -6.32
CA LEU A 456 21.03 -12.80 -7.18
C LEU A 456 20.12 -13.96 -6.74
N VAL A 457 18.97 -13.61 -6.18
CA VAL A 457 17.99 -14.54 -5.64
C VAL A 457 16.64 -14.35 -6.29
N ARG A 458 15.84 -15.40 -6.25
CA ARG A 458 14.45 -15.36 -6.69
C ARG A 458 13.56 -14.78 -5.59
N ALA A 459 12.61 -13.95 -5.96
CA ALA A 459 11.56 -13.42 -5.09
C ALA A 459 10.61 -14.55 -4.67
N GLU A 460 10.64 -14.88 -3.38
CA GLU A 460 9.87 -15.96 -2.79
C GLU A 460 8.95 -15.41 -1.71
N SER A 461 7.64 -15.49 -1.98
CA SER A 461 6.63 -15.07 -1.00
C SER A 461 6.71 -15.87 0.28
N GLY A 462 6.50 -15.21 1.42
CA GLY A 462 6.45 -15.84 2.74
C GLY A 462 5.11 -16.37 3.18
N TYR A 463 4.14 -16.46 2.27
CA TYR A 463 2.85 -17.06 2.54
C TYR A 463 2.89 -18.57 2.35
N GLU A 464 2.13 -19.26 3.20
CA GLU A 464 1.91 -20.71 3.12
C GLU A 464 0.42 -21.01 3.20
N PRO A 465 -0.06 -22.06 2.51
CA PRO A 465 -1.42 -22.51 2.71
C PRO A 465 -1.52 -23.20 4.08
N TYR A 466 -2.68 -23.08 4.72
CA TYR A 466 -2.96 -23.89 5.91
C TYR A 466 -2.94 -25.39 5.56
N THR A 467 -2.19 -26.18 6.33
CA THR A 467 -2.05 -27.63 6.13
C THR A 467 -3.17 -28.46 6.77
N THR A 468 -3.92 -27.84 7.67
CA THR A 468 -5.16 -28.36 8.26
C THR A 468 -6.28 -27.38 8.00
N ASP A 469 -7.51 -27.88 7.91
CA ASP A 469 -8.68 -27.04 7.65
C ASP A 469 -8.76 -25.85 8.63
N SER A 470 -8.64 -24.65 8.06
CA SER A 470 -8.77 -23.36 8.73
C SER A 470 -10.10 -22.67 8.41
N ARG A 471 -10.94 -23.29 7.56
CA ARG A 471 -12.14 -22.68 7.02
C ARG A 471 -13.23 -22.64 8.08
N THR A 472 -13.44 -21.45 8.65
CA THR A 472 -14.47 -21.25 9.68
C THR A 472 -15.62 -20.41 9.13
N PRO A 473 -16.89 -20.85 9.28
CA PRO A 473 -18.04 -20.10 8.82
C PRO A 473 -18.07 -18.70 9.43
N ILE A 474 -17.99 -17.68 8.59
CA ILE A 474 -18.14 -16.29 9.02
C ILE A 474 -19.62 -16.01 9.16
N SER A 475 -20.05 -15.63 10.37
CA SER A 475 -21.48 -15.46 10.70
C SER A 475 -22.23 -14.44 9.83
N SER A 476 -21.53 -13.50 9.21
CA SER A 476 -22.07 -12.51 8.28
C SER A 476 -21.98 -12.91 6.81
N ALA A 477 -21.28 -14.00 6.47
CA ALA A 477 -21.15 -14.47 5.11
C ALA A 477 -22.49 -15.00 4.59
N LEU A 478 -22.82 -14.69 3.35
CA LEU A 478 -24.09 -15.09 2.75
C LEU A 478 -24.17 -16.60 2.50
N HIS A 479 -23.04 -17.25 2.19
CA HIS A 479 -22.99 -18.65 1.74
C HIS A 479 -22.10 -19.57 2.59
N GLY A 480 -21.61 -19.10 3.74
CA GLY A 480 -20.77 -19.90 4.65
C GLY A 480 -19.33 -20.05 4.16
N THR A 481 -18.71 -21.20 4.42
CA THR A 481 -17.35 -21.56 3.96
C THR A 481 -17.40 -22.52 2.76
N PRO A 482 -16.38 -22.48 1.89
CA PRO A 482 -16.11 -23.54 0.95
C PRO A 482 -15.99 -24.91 1.65
N PRO A 483 -16.35 -26.02 1.00
CA PRO A 483 -16.23 -27.35 1.56
C PRO A 483 -14.79 -27.67 1.96
N THR A 484 -14.63 -28.39 3.06
CA THR A 484 -13.32 -28.74 3.63
C THR A 484 -12.77 -30.00 2.96
N PRO A 485 -11.46 -30.31 3.09
CA PRO A 485 -10.92 -31.60 2.65
C PRO A 485 -11.66 -32.80 3.28
N TRP A 486 -12.16 -32.66 4.51
CA TRP A 486 -12.97 -33.70 5.17
C TRP A 486 -14.34 -33.86 4.52
N ASP A 487 -15.02 -32.75 4.17
CA ASP A 487 -16.33 -32.82 3.49
C ASP A 487 -16.23 -33.56 2.16
N ILE A 488 -15.16 -33.33 1.40
CA ILE A 488 -14.89 -34.04 0.14
C ILE A 488 -14.67 -35.53 0.40
N ALA A 489 -13.81 -35.89 1.36
CA ALA A 489 -13.50 -37.28 1.65
C ALA A 489 -14.73 -38.08 2.11
N ASN A 490 -15.69 -37.43 2.77
CA ASN A 490 -16.89 -38.08 3.30
C ASN A 490 -18.13 -37.96 2.40
N ARG A 491 -18.13 -37.03 1.43
CA ARG A 491 -19.20 -36.83 0.44
C ARG A 491 -18.63 -36.62 -0.96
N PRO A 492 -17.84 -37.56 -1.49
CA PRO A 492 -17.14 -37.38 -2.76
C PRO A 492 -18.10 -37.20 -3.94
N GLY A 493 -19.32 -37.75 -3.87
CA GLY A 493 -20.34 -37.57 -4.91
C GLY A 493 -20.92 -36.17 -4.99
N ASP A 494 -20.86 -35.39 -3.90
CA ASP A 494 -21.35 -34.00 -3.88
C ASP A 494 -20.32 -33.02 -4.48
N PHE A 495 -19.06 -33.45 -4.62
CA PHE A 495 -17.91 -32.63 -5.04
C PHE A 495 -17.04 -33.35 -6.10
N ALA A 496 -17.63 -34.24 -6.90
CA ALA A 496 -16.91 -35.15 -7.80
C ALA A 496 -16.23 -34.48 -9.02
N SER A 497 -16.25 -33.14 -9.11
CA SER A 497 -15.62 -32.39 -10.20
C SER A 497 -14.11 -32.24 -9.99
N ASP A 498 -13.34 -32.18 -11.09
CA ASP A 498 -11.89 -31.93 -11.10
C ASP A 498 -11.48 -30.60 -10.42
N PHE A 499 -12.45 -29.75 -10.10
CA PHE A 499 -12.31 -28.53 -9.30
C PHE A 499 -12.17 -28.78 -7.80
N GLY A 500 -11.39 -29.78 -7.37
CA GLY A 500 -11.23 -30.16 -5.95
C GLY A 500 -10.80 -29.01 -5.03
N LEU A 501 -11.53 -28.78 -3.93
CA LEU A 501 -11.37 -27.63 -3.02
C LEU A 501 -10.20 -27.82 -2.04
N GLU A 502 -9.02 -28.04 -2.59
CA GLU A 502 -7.76 -28.10 -1.85
C GLU A 502 -7.50 -26.77 -1.12
N MET A 503 -6.71 -26.84 -0.03
CA MET A 503 -6.26 -25.62 0.64
C MET A 503 -5.35 -24.85 -0.29
N GLY A 504 -5.53 -23.54 -0.34
CA GLY A 504 -4.77 -22.63 -1.20
C GLY A 504 -5.55 -22.10 -2.40
N ARG A 505 -6.81 -22.51 -2.57
CA ARG A 505 -7.69 -21.97 -3.62
C ARG A 505 -8.18 -20.57 -3.32
N TYR A 506 -8.55 -20.29 -2.07
CA TYR A 506 -9.12 -19.02 -1.66
C TYR A 506 -8.06 -18.19 -0.96
N GLU A 507 -8.16 -16.86 -1.04
CA GLU A 507 -7.24 -15.94 -0.34
C GLU A 507 -7.13 -16.27 1.16
N GLN A 508 -8.25 -16.65 1.76
CA GLN A 508 -8.39 -16.96 3.18
C GLN A 508 -7.78 -18.32 3.57
N ASP A 509 -7.35 -19.13 2.59
CA ASP A 509 -6.60 -20.36 2.85
C ASP A 509 -5.11 -20.11 3.11
N TRP A 510 -4.64 -18.87 2.95
CA TRP A 510 -3.23 -18.49 3.08
C TRP A 510 -2.99 -17.65 4.33
N TYR A 511 -1.79 -17.76 4.88
CA TYR A 511 -1.30 -16.89 5.94
C TYR A 511 0.17 -16.56 5.73
N PHE A 512 0.60 -15.39 6.20
CA PHE A 512 2.01 -15.04 6.19
C PHE A 512 2.76 -15.85 7.26
N ALA A 513 3.58 -16.79 6.81
CA ALA A 513 4.40 -17.64 7.65
C ALA A 513 5.82 -17.09 7.83
N GLY A 514 6.20 -16.04 7.08
CA GLY A 514 7.58 -15.55 6.99
C GLY A 514 8.52 -16.59 6.38
N THR A 515 8.00 -17.47 5.52
CA THR A 515 8.83 -18.32 4.65
C THR A 515 9.43 -17.47 3.52
N GLY A 516 10.34 -18.00 2.69
CA GLY A 516 10.91 -17.23 1.59
C GLY A 516 11.78 -16.03 2.03
N ASN A 517 11.83 -14.99 1.19
CA ASN A 517 12.75 -13.86 1.34
C ASN A 517 12.07 -12.48 1.17
N LEU A 518 10.74 -12.43 1.14
CA LEU A 518 9.95 -11.20 1.09
C LEU A 518 9.16 -10.99 2.39
N ASP A 519 8.79 -9.73 2.64
CA ASP A 519 7.90 -9.34 3.74
C ASP A 519 6.41 -9.67 3.46
N GLU A 520 5.51 -9.38 4.40
CA GLU A 520 4.08 -9.69 4.26
C GLU A 520 3.37 -9.01 3.09
N CYS A 521 3.98 -7.97 2.50
CA CYS A 521 3.48 -7.27 1.32
C CYS A 521 4.23 -7.65 0.03
N ASN A 522 4.98 -8.76 0.03
CA ASN A 522 5.89 -9.15 -1.05
C ASN A 522 7.00 -8.11 -1.34
N GLY A 523 7.38 -7.31 -0.35
CA GLY A 523 8.46 -6.36 -0.47
C GLY A 523 9.80 -6.87 0.04
N ALA A 524 10.88 -6.30 -0.47
CA ALA A 524 12.23 -6.51 0.04
C ALA A 524 13.11 -5.27 -0.19
N VAL A 525 14.13 -5.14 0.63
CA VAL A 525 15.22 -4.17 0.42
C VAL A 525 16.33 -4.87 -0.33
N ASP A 526 16.74 -4.31 -1.46
CA ASP A 526 17.81 -4.87 -2.27
C ASP A 526 19.22 -4.48 -1.77
N VAL A 527 20.25 -4.93 -2.49
CA VAL A 527 21.66 -4.64 -2.17
C VAL A 527 22.01 -3.14 -2.14
N ASN A 528 21.26 -2.29 -2.84
CA ASN A 528 21.47 -0.85 -2.88
C ASN A 528 20.76 -0.13 -1.74
N GLY A 529 19.92 -0.83 -0.97
CA GLY A 529 19.09 -0.23 0.07
C GLY A 529 17.73 0.24 -0.44
N ASP A 530 17.40 -0.03 -1.71
CA ASP A 530 16.13 0.35 -2.30
C ASP A 530 15.05 -0.66 -1.90
N TYR A 531 13.95 -0.15 -1.35
CA TYR A 531 12.77 -0.97 -1.07
C TYR A 531 11.87 -0.98 -2.30
N GLY A 532 11.36 -2.15 -2.64
CA GLY A 532 10.27 -2.28 -3.59
C GLY A 532 9.56 -3.60 -3.42
N TYR A 533 8.52 -3.74 -4.21
CA TYR A 533 7.70 -4.93 -4.23
C TYR A 533 8.12 -5.87 -5.35
N TYR A 534 7.92 -7.17 -5.15
CA TYR A 534 8.32 -8.19 -6.12
C TYR A 534 7.14 -9.07 -6.46
N VAL A 535 7.02 -9.43 -7.74
CA VAL A 535 6.06 -10.45 -8.14
C VAL A 535 6.61 -11.85 -7.90
N THR A 536 5.72 -12.80 -7.66
CA THR A 536 6.07 -14.16 -7.23
C THR A 536 5.20 -15.19 -7.95
N ASP A 537 5.68 -16.43 -8.03
CA ASP A 537 4.89 -17.55 -8.56
C ASP A 537 3.91 -18.14 -7.54
N LYS A 538 4.15 -17.85 -6.26
CA LYS A 538 3.35 -18.33 -5.13
C LYS A 538 2.56 -17.16 -4.59
N TYR A 539 1.27 -17.40 -4.30
CA TYR A 539 0.41 -16.41 -3.71
C TYR A 539 1.05 -15.75 -2.47
N PRO A 540 0.83 -14.44 -2.26
CA PRO A 540 0.22 -13.50 -3.22
C PRO A 540 1.13 -13.26 -4.41
N PHE A 541 0.61 -13.14 -5.64
CA PHE A 541 1.42 -13.03 -6.86
C PHE A 541 1.96 -11.61 -7.09
N THR A 542 1.26 -10.64 -6.51
CA THR A 542 1.56 -9.21 -6.54
C THR A 542 1.30 -8.66 -5.13
N PRO A 543 1.67 -7.41 -4.82
CA PRO A 543 1.63 -6.90 -3.45
C PRO A 543 0.21 -6.96 -2.86
N PRO A 544 -0.04 -7.77 -1.82
CA PRO A 544 -1.36 -7.85 -1.18
C PRO A 544 -1.70 -6.61 -0.34
N CYS A 545 -0.69 -5.82 -0.01
CA CYS A 545 -0.68 -4.67 0.88
C CYS A 545 0.47 -3.75 0.51
N THR A 546 0.54 -2.58 1.14
CA THR A 546 1.61 -1.60 0.96
C THR A 546 2.16 -1.14 2.31
N PHE A 547 3.44 -0.78 2.39
CA PHE A 547 4.06 -0.19 3.57
C PHE A 547 4.09 1.33 3.55
N GLY A 548 3.82 2.00 2.43
CA GLY A 548 3.65 3.45 2.37
C GLY A 548 2.19 3.89 2.34
N ASP A 549 2.00 5.21 2.30
CA ASP A 549 0.69 5.84 2.18
C ASP A 549 0.14 5.64 0.76
N ARG A 550 -0.99 4.95 0.64
CA ARG A 550 -1.61 4.66 -0.67
C ARG A 550 -2.20 5.90 -1.30
N ASP A 551 -1.93 6.08 -2.59
CA ASP A 551 -2.59 7.08 -3.42
C ASP A 551 -4.01 6.62 -3.80
N PRO A 552 -5.04 7.47 -3.58
CA PRO A 552 -6.43 7.15 -3.85
C PRO A 552 -6.78 6.98 -5.34
N SER A 553 -5.94 7.43 -6.27
CA SER A 553 -6.18 7.31 -7.71
C SER A 553 -6.10 5.87 -8.24
N PHE A 554 -5.54 4.95 -7.45
CA PHE A 554 -5.58 3.52 -7.70
C PHE A 554 -6.96 2.91 -7.43
N GLY A 555 -7.83 3.62 -6.68
CA GLY A 555 -9.23 3.27 -6.52
C GLY A 555 -10.06 3.74 -7.70
N LYS A 556 -10.51 2.81 -8.54
CA LYS A 556 -11.21 3.08 -9.79
C LYS A 556 -12.72 3.00 -9.61
N ARG A 557 -13.43 3.83 -10.40
CA ARG A 557 -14.89 3.73 -10.51
C ARG A 557 -15.22 2.49 -11.34
N THR A 558 -16.40 1.91 -11.10
CA THR A 558 -16.94 0.91 -12.02
C THR A 558 -16.96 1.52 -13.42
N PRO A 559 -16.35 0.88 -14.43
CA PRO A 559 -16.24 1.49 -15.74
C PRO A 559 -17.62 1.72 -16.37
N THR A 560 -17.68 2.66 -17.30
CA THR A 560 -18.91 2.93 -18.04
C THR A 560 -19.21 1.77 -18.98
N LEU A 561 -20.41 1.19 -18.88
CA LEU A 561 -20.85 0.20 -19.87
C LEU A 561 -21.08 0.89 -21.21
N PRO A 562 -20.63 0.31 -22.35
CA PRO A 562 -21.02 0.78 -23.68
C PRO A 562 -22.54 0.87 -23.79
N GLN A 563 -23.05 1.96 -24.38
CA GLN A 563 -24.50 2.16 -24.58
C GLN A 563 -25.10 1.24 -25.64
#